data_AF-A0A522Q8F1-F1
#
_entry.id   AF-A0A522Q8F1-F1
#
_cell.length_a   1.000
_cell.length_b   1.000
_cell.length_c   1.000
_cell.angle_alpha   90.00
_cell.angle_beta   90.00
_cell.angle_gamma   90.00
#
_symmetry.space_group_name_H-M   'P 1'
#
loop_
_entity.id
_entity.type
_entity.pdbx_description
1 polymer ?
#
loop_
_entity_poly.entity_id
_entity_poly.type
_entity_poly.pdbx_seq_one_letter_code
_entity_poly.pdbx_strand_id
1 'polypeptide(L)'
;MPCGSTTRVSSLYALTTPPSGITPQDREERTMGAGMAHAYFDEYGAYHRDPRNRLCHEIGIPLIVWSLFALLERLRLGPVDLAMIVAILVLAFYVRLSPSLSLAALIAFAFLYAAGAHTPWPLALA
;
A
#
# COMPACT_ATOMS: atom_id res chain seq x y z
N MET A 1 24.72 -3.22 -37.23
CA MET A 1 23.78 -4.33 -37.53
C MET A 1 22.46 -4.06 -36.80
N PRO A 2 21.37 -3.72 -37.50
CA PRO A 2 20.05 -3.56 -36.89
C PRO A 2 19.23 -4.86 -37.04
N CYS A 3 18.76 -5.39 -35.91
CA CYS A 3 17.79 -6.48 -35.78
C CYS A 3 16.74 -5.96 -34.78
N GLY A 4 15.43 -5.98 -34.97
CA GLY A 4 14.55 -6.43 -36.02
C GLY A 4 13.11 -6.15 -35.56
N SER A 5 12.25 -5.83 -36.53
CA SER A 5 10.78 -5.93 -36.52
C SER A 5 9.99 -5.31 -35.35
N THR A 6 9.55 -4.07 -35.57
CA THR A 6 8.33 -3.50 -34.99
C THR A 6 7.12 -4.30 -35.50
N THR A 7 6.69 -5.30 -34.74
CA THR A 7 5.48 -6.07 -35.06
C THR A 7 4.26 -5.19 -34.89
N ARG A 8 3.63 -4.87 -36.02
CA ARG A 8 2.45 -4.05 -36.18
C ARG A 8 1.21 -4.79 -35.64
N VAL A 9 1.04 -4.86 -34.32
CA VAL A 9 -0.19 -5.37 -33.69
C VAL A 9 -1.23 -4.24 -33.68
N SER A 10 -1.70 -3.84 -34.86
CA SER A 10 -2.67 -2.73 -34.98
C SER A 10 -3.83 -3.02 -35.92
N SER A 11 -4.12 -4.30 -36.24
CA SER A 11 -5.05 -4.62 -37.33
C SER A 11 -6.31 -5.42 -36.97
N LEU A 12 -6.55 -5.81 -35.71
CA LEU A 12 -7.74 -6.63 -35.37
C LEU A 12 -8.66 -6.04 -34.29
N TYR A 13 -8.29 -4.94 -33.63
CA TYR A 13 -9.17 -4.19 -32.71
C TYR A 13 -9.92 -3.02 -33.37
N ALA A 14 -9.75 -2.82 -34.68
CA ALA A 14 -10.30 -1.66 -35.40
C ALA A 14 -11.73 -1.87 -35.95
N LEU A 15 -12.36 -3.03 -35.72
CA LEU A 15 -13.62 -3.41 -36.40
C LEU A 15 -14.83 -3.63 -35.48
N THR A 16 -14.71 -3.43 -34.17
CA THR A 16 -15.88 -3.29 -33.31
C THR A 16 -16.28 -1.81 -33.27
N THR A 17 -17.39 -1.47 -33.93
CA THR A 17 -18.07 -0.19 -33.70
C THR A 17 -18.27 -0.02 -32.19
N PRO A 18 -17.79 1.09 -31.59
CA PRO A 18 -17.98 1.33 -30.17
C PRO A 18 -19.47 1.41 -29.84
N PRO A 19 -19.89 1.07 -28.61
CA PRO A 19 -21.26 1.24 -28.16
C PRO A 19 -21.72 2.67 -28.47
N SER A 20 -22.87 2.78 -29.14
CA SER A 20 -23.46 4.04 -29.60
C SER A 20 -23.80 4.91 -28.39
N GLY A 21 -22.90 5.82 -28.01
CA GLY A 21 -23.08 6.72 -26.87
C GLY A 21 -21.81 7.38 -26.33
N ILE A 22 -20.60 6.93 -26.72
CA ILE A 22 -19.33 7.54 -26.30
C ILE A 22 -18.82 8.44 -27.42
N THR A 23 -18.73 9.75 -27.17
CA THR A 23 -18.22 10.71 -28.15
C THR A 23 -16.69 10.61 -28.28
N PRO A 24 -16.09 11.07 -29.40
CA PRO A 24 -14.64 11.14 -29.55
C PRO A 24 -13.97 11.94 -28.42
N GLN A 25 -14.64 12.99 -27.92
CA GLN A 25 -14.19 13.82 -26.80
C GLN A 25 -14.14 13.01 -25.49
N ASP A 26 -15.15 12.20 -25.20
CA ASP A 26 -15.16 11.34 -24.00
C ASP A 26 -14.01 10.31 -24.01
N ARG A 27 -13.60 9.85 -25.20
CA ARG A 27 -12.46 8.93 -25.36
C ARG A 27 -11.14 9.66 -25.13
N GLU A 28 -11.00 10.86 -25.65
CA GLU A 28 -9.82 11.69 -25.48
C GLU A 28 -9.64 12.07 -24.01
N GLU A 29 -10.72 12.50 -23.34
CA GLU A 29 -10.72 12.82 -21.90
C GLU A 29 -10.37 11.60 -21.04
N ARG A 30 -10.91 10.40 -21.33
CA ARG A 30 -10.52 9.18 -20.62
C ARG A 30 -9.06 8.78 -20.87
N THR A 31 -8.56 8.98 -22.09
CA THR A 31 -7.17 8.65 -22.44
C THR A 31 -6.19 9.61 -21.78
N MET A 32 -6.50 10.90 -21.81
CA MET A 32 -5.75 11.93 -21.09
C MET A 32 -5.83 11.68 -19.58
N GLY A 33 -7.02 11.40 -19.04
CA GLY A 33 -7.23 11.10 -17.61
C GLY A 33 -6.45 9.86 -17.14
N ALA A 34 -6.45 8.78 -17.92
CA ALA A 34 -5.64 7.60 -17.65
C ALA A 34 -4.14 7.93 -17.72
N GLY A 35 -3.70 8.68 -18.75
CA GLY A 35 -2.31 9.13 -18.90
C GLY A 35 -1.83 9.99 -17.72
N MET A 36 -2.69 10.91 -17.26
CA MET A 36 -2.42 11.74 -16.08
C MET A 36 -2.35 10.91 -14.80
N ALA A 37 -3.25 9.92 -14.63
CA ALA A 37 -3.20 9.01 -13.48
C ALA A 37 -1.90 8.20 -13.46
N HIS A 38 -1.46 7.69 -14.62
CA HIS A 38 -0.18 6.98 -14.72
C HIS A 38 1.00 7.88 -14.35
N ALA A 39 1.06 9.10 -14.90
CA ALA A 39 2.10 10.06 -14.55
C ALA A 39 2.15 10.36 -13.05
N TYR A 40 0.98 10.51 -12.41
CA TYR A 40 0.89 10.69 -10.96
C TYR A 40 1.45 9.49 -10.18
N PHE A 41 1.09 8.26 -10.54
CA PHE A 41 1.60 7.07 -9.85
C PHE A 41 3.09 6.84 -10.08
N ASP A 42 3.61 7.19 -11.26
CA ASP A 42 5.05 7.10 -11.56
C ASP A 42 5.85 8.10 -10.71
N GLU A 43 5.38 9.35 -10.63
CA GLU A 43 5.98 10.38 -9.78
C GLU A 43 5.89 10.02 -8.30
N TYR A 44 4.73 9.56 -7.83
CA TYR A 44 4.53 9.06 -6.47
C TYR A 44 5.48 7.90 -6.15
N GLY A 45 5.62 6.94 -7.07
CA GLY A 45 6.52 5.81 -6.94
C GLY A 45 8.00 6.19 -6.98
N ALA A 46 8.37 7.23 -7.74
CA ALA A 46 9.71 7.80 -7.71
C ALA A 46 10.01 8.47 -6.36
N TYR A 47 9.09 9.28 -5.85
CA TYR A 47 9.20 9.90 -4.53
C TYR A 47 9.27 8.87 -3.41
N HIS A 48 8.50 7.78 -3.49
CA HIS A 48 8.55 6.70 -2.50
C HIS A 48 9.91 5.99 -2.43
N ARG A 49 10.64 5.97 -3.56
CA ARG A 49 11.98 5.38 -3.66
C ARG A 49 13.11 6.35 -3.31
N ASP A 50 12.82 7.64 -3.10
CA ASP A 50 13.82 8.60 -2.63
C ASP A 50 14.39 8.13 -1.27
N PRO A 51 15.73 8.15 -1.09
CA PRO A 51 16.37 7.62 0.12
C PRO A 51 15.97 8.36 1.39
N ARG A 52 15.64 9.66 1.32
CA ARG A 52 15.19 10.45 2.47
C ARG A 52 13.79 10.03 2.88
N ASN A 53 12.89 9.87 1.90
CA ASN A 53 11.54 9.38 2.16
C ASN A 53 11.56 7.95 2.71
N ARG A 54 12.41 7.08 2.15
CA ARG A 54 12.60 5.72 2.64
C ARG A 54 13.10 5.70 4.09
N LEU A 55 14.06 6.54 4.45
CA LEU A 55 14.53 6.66 5.84
C LEU A 55 13.40 7.14 6.78
N CYS A 56 12.67 8.17 6.38
CA CYS A 56 11.50 8.65 7.15
C CYS A 56 10.45 7.56 7.31
N HIS A 57 10.22 6.74 6.28
CA HIS A 57 9.27 5.64 6.31
C HIS A 57 9.74 4.49 7.21
N GLU A 58 11.02 4.12 7.13
CA GLU A 58 11.62 3.06 7.95
C GLU A 58 11.63 3.39 9.44
N ILE A 59 11.65 4.67 9.82
CA ILE A 59 11.55 5.11 11.22
C ILE A 59 10.10 5.42 11.60
N GLY A 60 9.37 6.13 10.74
CA GLY A 60 8.03 6.64 11.02
C GLY A 60 6.98 5.55 11.11
N ILE A 61 6.99 4.55 10.22
CA ILE A 61 5.99 3.47 10.26
C ILE A 61 6.10 2.67 11.57
N PRO A 62 7.28 2.19 12.00
CA PRO A 62 7.39 1.50 13.28
C PRO A 62 6.90 2.33 14.48
N LEU A 63 7.20 3.63 14.50
CA LEU A 63 6.74 4.53 15.57
C LEU A 63 5.22 4.68 15.56
N ILE A 64 4.60 4.88 14.40
CA ILE A 64 3.14 4.95 14.28
C ILE A 64 2.48 3.64 14.74
N VAL A 65 3.00 2.49 14.30
CA VAL A 65 2.44 1.17 14.68
C VAL A 65 2.59 0.92 16.19
N TRP A 66 3.72 1.29 16.79
CA TRP A 66 3.90 1.23 18.24
C TRP A 66 2.88 2.09 18.99
N SER A 67 2.70 3.35 18.60
CA SER A 67 1.70 4.24 19.21
C SER A 67 0.28 3.69 19.06
N LEU A 68 -0.06 3.12 17.89
CA LEU A 68 -1.34 2.46 17.68
C LEU A 68 -1.54 1.27 18.61
N PHE A 69 -0.55 0.39 18.78
CA PHE A 69 -0.65 -0.72 19.73
C PHE A 69 -0.79 -0.23 21.17
N ALA A 70 0.04 0.72 21.60
CA ALA A 70 -0.02 1.30 22.95
C ALA A 70 -1.39 1.93 23.30
N LEU A 71 -2.13 2.41 22.30
CA LEU A 71 -3.49 2.92 22.45
C LEU A 71 -4.54 1.80 22.39
N LEU A 72 -4.45 0.92 21.39
CA LEU A 72 -5.44 -0.12 21.13
C LEU A 72 -5.44 -1.23 22.19
N GLU A 73 -4.30 -1.51 22.83
CA GLU A 73 -4.21 -2.45 23.97
C GLU A 73 -5.10 -2.05 25.16
N ARG A 74 -5.43 -0.75 25.27
CA ARG A 74 -6.31 -0.22 26.32
C ARG A 74 -7.77 -0.54 26.07
N LEU A 75 -8.13 -0.83 24.82
CA LEU A 75 -9.48 -1.16 24.40
C LEU A 75 -9.66 -2.69 24.47
N ARG A 76 -10.05 -3.16 25.66
CA ARG A 76 -10.23 -4.60 25.91
C ARG A 76 -11.64 -5.09 25.60
N LEU A 77 -11.72 -6.24 24.91
CA LEU A 77 -12.93 -7.00 24.63
C LEU A 77 -12.81 -8.36 25.35
N GLY A 78 -13.05 -8.35 26.66
CA GLY A 78 -12.84 -9.52 27.52
C GLY A 78 -11.34 -9.82 27.69
N PRO A 79 -10.86 -11.05 27.40
CA PRO A 79 -9.46 -11.41 27.60
C PRO A 79 -8.53 -10.78 26.56
N VAL A 80 -9.04 -10.45 25.38
CA VAL A 80 -8.27 -9.88 24.26
C VAL A 80 -8.44 -8.37 24.19
N ASP A 81 -7.43 -7.68 23.69
CA ASP A 81 -7.51 -6.26 23.32
C ASP A 81 -7.64 -6.07 21.81
N LEU A 82 -7.98 -4.84 21.43
CA LEU A 82 -8.18 -4.48 20.03
C LEU A 82 -6.87 -4.49 19.23
N ALA A 83 -5.71 -4.27 19.86
CA ALA A 83 -4.41 -4.31 19.17
C ALA A 83 -4.13 -5.72 18.65
N MET A 84 -4.36 -6.75 19.48
CA MET A 84 -4.23 -8.15 19.10
C MET A 84 -5.13 -8.51 17.91
N ILE A 85 -6.39 -8.08 17.94
CA ILE A 85 -7.36 -8.34 16.85
C ILE A 85 -6.86 -7.71 15.54
N VAL A 86 -6.45 -6.44 15.59
CA VAL A 86 -5.94 -5.73 14.40
C VAL A 86 -4.66 -6.38 13.88
N ALA A 87 -3.72 -6.74 14.77
CA ALA A 87 -2.48 -7.41 14.41
C ALA A 87 -2.74 -8.72 13.66
N ILE A 88 -3.67 -9.55 14.14
CA ILE A 88 -4.04 -10.82 13.50
C ILE A 88 -4.63 -10.58 12.11
N LEU A 89 -5.53 -9.61 11.95
CA LEU A 89 -6.15 -9.29 10.65
C LEU A 89 -5.10 -8.85 9.61
N VAL A 90 -4.16 -7.99 10.02
CA VAL A 90 -3.08 -7.52 9.14
C VAL A 90 -2.10 -8.66 8.81
N LEU A 91 -1.75 -9.50 9.78
CA LEU A 91 -0.90 -10.67 9.54
C LEU A 91 -1.56 -11.66 8.58
N ALA A 92 -2.86 -11.91 8.72
CA ALA A 92 -3.61 -12.77 7.80
C ALA A 92 -3.56 -12.24 6.35
N PHE A 93 -3.63 -10.92 6.17
CA PHE A 93 -3.41 -10.28 4.87
C PHE A 93 -1.98 -10.49 4.36
N TYR A 94 -0.96 -10.35 5.21
CA TYR A 94 0.45 -10.49 4.82
C TYR A 94 0.83 -11.92 4.46
N VAL A 95 0.26 -12.92 5.15
CA VAL A 95 0.37 -14.35 4.76
C VAL A 95 -0.08 -14.54 3.31
N ARG A 96 -1.13 -13.82 2.89
CA ARG A 96 -1.64 -13.90 1.51
C ARG A 96 -0.72 -13.26 0.48
N LEU A 97 0.16 -12.36 0.90
CA LEU A 97 1.08 -11.64 0.02
C LEU A 97 2.42 -12.37 -0.12
N SER A 98 3.04 -12.78 1.00
CA SER A 98 4.28 -13.56 1.01
C SER A 98 4.60 -14.12 2.40
N PRO A 99 5.05 -15.39 2.53
CA PRO A 99 5.51 -15.94 3.81
C PRO A 99 6.67 -15.17 4.44
N SER A 100 7.63 -14.67 3.65
CA SER A 100 8.78 -13.94 4.19
C SER A 100 8.37 -12.59 4.76
N LEU A 101 7.45 -11.89 4.09
CA LEU A 101 6.88 -10.64 4.57
C LEU A 101 6.05 -10.86 5.83
N SER A 102 5.26 -11.94 5.86
CA SER A 102 4.48 -12.31 7.04
C SER A 102 5.36 -12.58 8.25
N LEU A 103 6.49 -13.27 8.08
CA LEU A 103 7.41 -13.53 9.19
C LEU A 103 8.04 -12.24 9.72
N ALA A 104 8.48 -11.35 8.81
CA ALA A 104 9.02 -10.06 9.20
C ALA A 104 7.99 -9.21 9.97
N ALA A 105 6.75 -9.16 9.48
CA ALA A 105 5.66 -8.45 10.16
C ALA A 105 5.30 -9.08 11.51
N LEU A 106 5.31 -10.42 11.62
CA LEU A 106 5.05 -11.10 12.89
C LEU A 106 6.08 -10.71 13.95
N ILE A 107 7.36 -10.73 13.60
CA ILE A 107 8.45 -10.35 14.51
C ILE A 107 8.32 -8.88 14.91
N ALA A 108 8.11 -7.99 13.93
CA ALA A 108 7.94 -6.57 14.20
C ALA A 108 6.73 -6.31 15.10
N PHE A 109 5.59 -6.93 14.80
CA PHE A 109 4.37 -6.74 15.58
C PHE A 109 4.50 -7.28 16.99
N ALA A 110 5.10 -8.46 17.18
CA ALA A 110 5.35 -9.01 18.51
C ALA A 110 6.20 -8.06 19.36
N PHE A 111 7.26 -7.48 18.77
CA PHE A 111 8.11 -6.52 19.46
C PHE A 111 7.36 -5.22 19.79
N LEU A 112 6.67 -4.62 18.82
CA LEU A 112 5.97 -3.34 19.01
C LEU A 112 4.76 -3.48 19.95
N TYR A 113 4.08 -4.62 19.92
CA TYR A 113 2.97 -4.93 20.84
C TYR A 113 3.50 -5.02 22.27
N ALA A 114 4.56 -5.80 22.50
CA ALA A 114 5.20 -5.88 23.80
C ALA A 114 5.69 -4.52 24.30
N ALA A 115 6.26 -3.69 23.42
CA ALA A 115 6.66 -2.32 23.75
C ALA A 115 5.44 -1.44 24.11
N GLY A 116 4.34 -1.56 23.38
CA GLY A 116 3.08 -0.86 23.61
C GLY A 116 2.55 -1.10 25.03
N ALA A 117 2.61 -2.34 25.50
CA ALA A 117 2.08 -2.73 26.80
C ALA A 117 2.77 -2.01 27.98
N HIS A 118 4.02 -1.60 27.78
CA HIS A 118 4.82 -0.87 28.76
C HIS A 118 4.82 0.66 28.55
N THR A 119 4.06 1.16 27.57
CA THR A 119 4.06 2.57 27.19
C THR A 119 2.93 3.32 27.91
N PRO A 120 3.22 4.40 28.64
CA PRO A 120 2.17 5.22 29.25
C PRO A 120 1.40 6.00 28.20
N TRP A 121 0.10 6.23 28.41
CA TRP A 121 -0.79 6.83 27.42
C TRP A 121 -0.36 8.21 26.90
N PRO A 122 0.30 9.11 27.66
CA PRO A 122 0.72 10.39 27.11
C PRO A 122 1.79 10.23 26.03
N LEU A 123 2.68 9.25 26.17
CA LEU A 123 3.73 8.96 25.20
C LEU A 123 3.15 8.33 23.92
N ALA A 124 2.05 7.60 24.04
CA ALA A 124 1.36 7.03 22.90
C ALA A 124 0.65 8.08 22.01
N LEU A 125 0.48 9.31 22.50
CA LEU A 125 -0.11 10.44 21.77
C LEU A 125 0.91 11.47 21.28
N ALA A 126 2.17 11.36 21.71
CA ALA A 126 3.26 12.27 21.35
C ALA A 126 3.88 11.90 20.00
#